data_AF-A0A7W1EY04-F1
#
_entry.id   AF-A0A7W1EY04-F1
#
_cell.length_a   1.000
_cell.length_b   1.000
_cell.length_c   1.000
_cell.angle_alpha   90.00
_cell.angle_beta   90.00
_cell.angle_gamma   90.00
#
_symmetry.space_group_name_H-M   'P 1'
#
loop_
_entity.id
_entity.type
_entity.pdbx_description
1 polymer ?
#
loop_
_entity_poly.entity_id
_entity_poly.type
_entity_poly.pdbx_seq_one_letter_code
_entity_poly.pdbx_strand_id
1 'polypeptide(L)'
;MQRKFNYILLSLFSAILLSAGWMFQQSIFIFFAFVPLLQLEDQLSQRTDLAKRKLKLFGYLYLTFLSWNLLTTWWVSYASIGGACMAYILNSLFMSILFLIFSNIKRRINKPYAIWLLIPLWIGYEYLHTVWDLSWTWLILGNVFAFNTNFVQWFEITGASGGTLWVLFTNILIFSILKNNTSLKIISKPILKIAAAIIIPILFSYLIFSLRKPLSISKDKISVVVVQPNIDPYNAKFVMDFQMQFQRFLNLVRGKIDNETDYVVLPETFIVGEGLDEGELAQNPAIKRFSDSLIKKFPKLKVVVGADSYKIFKHKSEITSTAREDDGVFYDSYNTALQLDATGIQIYHKSKLVPGAEIMPLAFLLKPLEGLALDMGGTSGSLGMQKERDVFTDKTTGANVAPVICYESIYSNYVTEYVRKNANIIFIITNDGWWDNTPGHVQHLYYARLRAIENRLQIARSANTGISCFIDEFGNVTEPTKYWEDAVIKKTLYLNNDHTFFSKFGDIIAYFSAFSSVLLILFSVFLRFKK
;
A
#
# COMPACT_ATOMS: atom_id res chain seq x y z
N MET A 1 9.47 -35.04 27.70
CA MET A 1 10.76 -34.33 27.48
C MET A 1 10.54 -33.15 26.55
N GLN A 2 10.53 -31.91 27.07
CA GLN A 2 10.53 -30.71 26.21
C GLN A 2 11.88 -30.63 25.49
N ARG A 3 11.92 -30.84 24.17
CA ARG A 3 13.12 -30.53 23.36
C ARG A 3 13.45 -29.05 23.55
N LYS A 4 14.63 -28.74 24.09
CA LYS A 4 15.14 -27.36 24.17
C LYS A 4 15.51 -26.92 22.76
N PHE A 5 14.60 -26.23 22.08
CA PHE A 5 14.90 -25.62 20.79
C PHE A 5 15.79 -24.39 21.01
N ASN A 6 16.72 -24.16 20.09
CA ASN A 6 17.51 -22.95 20.09
C ASN A 6 16.61 -21.76 19.71
N TYR A 7 16.39 -20.83 20.64
CA TYR A 7 15.50 -19.69 20.44
C TYR A 7 15.94 -18.79 19.29
N ILE A 8 17.25 -18.68 19.03
CA ILE A 8 17.76 -17.91 17.88
C ILE A 8 17.31 -18.57 16.57
N LEU A 9 17.39 -19.90 16.48
CA LEU A 9 16.95 -20.63 15.29
C LEU A 9 15.44 -20.48 15.07
N LEU A 10 14.62 -20.54 16.14
CA LEU A 10 13.18 -20.32 16.01
C LEU A 10 12.86 -18.90 15.51
N SER A 11 13.54 -17.88 16.04
CA SER A 11 13.39 -16.48 15.60
C SER A 11 13.76 -16.29 14.13
N LEU A 12 14.96 -16.73 13.73
CA LEU A 12 15.43 -16.56 12.35
C LEU A 12 14.61 -17.39 11.36
N PHE A 13 14.18 -18.59 11.75
CA PHE A 13 13.34 -19.42 10.90
C PHE A 13 11.96 -18.78 10.67
N SER A 14 11.36 -18.20 11.71
CA SER A 14 10.13 -17.40 11.56
C SER A 14 10.33 -16.22 10.62
N ALA A 15 11.44 -15.47 10.75
CA ALA A 15 11.75 -14.35 9.86
C ALA A 15 11.92 -14.77 8.40
N ILE A 16 12.58 -15.89 8.12
CA ILE A 16 12.74 -16.43 6.76
C ILE A 16 11.37 -16.80 6.17
N LEU A 17 10.53 -17.51 6.92
CA LEU A 17 9.19 -17.90 6.47
C LEU A 17 8.28 -16.69 6.24
N LEU A 18 8.37 -15.66 7.10
CA LEU A 18 7.66 -14.40 6.92
C LEU A 18 8.11 -13.69 5.63
N SER A 19 9.41 -13.69 5.34
CA SER A 19 9.99 -12.98 4.19
C SER A 19 9.79 -13.72 2.86
N ALA A 20 9.60 -15.04 2.89
CA ALA A 20 9.58 -15.88 1.70
C ALA A 20 8.48 -15.51 0.69
N GLY A 21 7.32 -15.04 1.18
CA GLY A 21 6.24 -14.58 0.32
C GLY A 21 6.62 -13.39 -0.55
N TRP A 22 7.36 -12.43 0.01
CA TRP A 22 7.79 -11.21 -0.69
C TRP A 22 9.08 -11.39 -1.50
N MET A 23 10.02 -12.19 -1.01
CA MET A 23 11.31 -12.38 -1.69
C MET A 23 11.23 -13.40 -2.83
N PHE A 24 10.45 -14.46 -2.65
CA PHE A 24 10.41 -15.58 -3.60
C PHE A 24 9.05 -15.75 -4.28
N GLN A 25 8.09 -14.85 -4.01
CA GLN A 25 6.72 -14.92 -4.53
C GLN A 25 5.99 -16.20 -4.09
N GLN A 26 6.34 -16.73 -2.91
CA GLN A 26 5.79 -17.99 -2.37
C GLN A 26 4.90 -17.72 -1.17
N SER A 27 3.68 -17.21 -1.40
CA SER A 27 2.77 -16.81 -0.33
C SER A 27 2.38 -17.96 0.61
N ILE A 28 2.53 -19.23 0.19
CA ILE A 28 2.17 -20.40 1.01
C ILE A 28 2.96 -20.52 2.32
N PHE A 29 4.22 -20.03 2.36
CA PHE A 29 5.06 -20.14 3.55
C PHE A 29 4.54 -19.30 4.72
N ILE A 30 3.74 -18.27 4.45
CA ILE A 30 3.18 -17.39 5.48
C ILE A 30 2.32 -18.17 6.49
N PHE A 31 1.67 -19.27 6.06
CA PHE A 31 0.81 -20.10 6.91
C PHE A 31 1.57 -20.88 7.99
N PHE A 32 2.90 -20.92 7.90
CA PHE A 32 3.77 -21.59 8.87
C PHE A 32 4.67 -20.61 9.63
N ALA A 33 4.67 -19.34 9.23
CA ALA A 33 5.67 -18.36 9.62
C ALA A 33 5.63 -17.97 11.10
N PHE A 34 4.44 -17.93 11.72
CA PHE A 34 4.27 -17.64 13.15
C PHE A 34 4.40 -18.88 14.03
N VAL A 35 4.37 -20.10 13.49
CA VAL A 35 4.43 -21.34 14.30
C VAL A 35 5.71 -21.41 15.17
N PRO A 36 6.94 -21.17 14.64
CA PRO A 36 8.16 -21.15 15.44
C PRO A 36 8.15 -20.04 16.50
N LEU A 37 7.56 -18.89 16.16
CA LEU A 37 7.46 -17.72 17.04
C LEU A 37 6.50 -17.96 18.21
N LEU A 38 5.34 -18.57 17.94
CA LEU A 38 4.37 -19.00 18.95
C LEU A 38 4.96 -20.07 19.87
N GLN A 39 5.78 -20.98 19.32
CA GLN A 39 6.51 -21.97 20.11
C GLN A 39 7.56 -21.32 21.03
N LEU A 40 8.31 -20.34 20.52
CA LEU A 40 9.26 -19.57 21.31
C LEU A 40 8.55 -18.83 22.45
N GLU A 41 7.43 -18.17 22.16
CA GLU A 41 6.66 -17.44 23.15
C GLU A 41 6.03 -18.39 24.19
N ASP A 42 5.51 -19.56 23.80
CA ASP A 42 4.96 -20.54 24.75
C ASP A 42 6.04 -21.08 25.71
N GLN A 43 7.24 -21.37 25.21
CA GLN A 43 8.35 -21.87 26.03
C GLN A 43 8.92 -20.81 26.99
N LEU A 44 9.03 -19.56 26.54
CA LEU A 44 9.55 -18.47 27.38
C LEU A 44 8.49 -17.95 28.35
N SER A 45 7.22 -17.89 27.94
CA SER A 45 6.13 -17.37 28.79
C SER A 45 5.89 -18.18 30.06
N GLN A 46 6.22 -19.48 30.05
CA GLN A 46 6.14 -20.43 31.17
C GLN A 46 7.25 -20.26 32.23
N ARG A 47 8.29 -19.46 31.97
CA ARG A 47 9.38 -19.23 32.95
C ARG A 47 8.94 -18.32 34.10
N THR A 48 9.42 -18.61 35.31
CA THR A 48 9.03 -17.96 36.58
C THR A 48 9.59 -16.54 36.78
N ASP A 49 10.81 -16.25 36.32
CA ASP A 49 11.41 -14.90 36.43
C ASP A 49 10.78 -13.92 35.43
N LEU A 50 9.94 -13.01 35.95
CA LEU A 50 9.16 -12.08 35.13
C LEU A 50 10.02 -11.10 34.32
N ALA A 51 11.05 -10.50 34.93
CA ALA A 51 11.83 -9.41 34.33
C ALA A 51 12.78 -9.97 33.26
N LYS A 52 13.54 -11.01 33.60
CA LYS A 52 14.45 -11.66 32.63
C LYS A 52 13.67 -12.28 31.48
N ARG A 53 12.44 -12.73 31.71
CA ARG A 53 11.58 -13.29 30.67
C ARG A 53 11.11 -12.25 29.67
N LYS A 54 10.56 -11.11 30.12
CA LYS A 54 10.08 -10.07 29.20
C LYS A 54 11.21 -9.55 28.32
N LEU A 55 12.40 -9.33 28.91
CA LEU A 55 13.58 -8.87 28.18
C LEU A 55 14.06 -9.91 27.16
N LYS A 56 14.14 -11.19 27.54
CA LYS A 56 14.52 -12.27 26.61
C LYS A 56 13.52 -12.44 25.48
N LEU A 57 12.23 -12.49 25.80
CA LEU A 57 11.17 -12.60 24.80
C LEU A 57 11.21 -11.41 23.84
N PHE A 58 11.35 -10.19 24.36
CA PHE A 58 11.53 -8.99 23.53
C PHE A 58 12.71 -9.12 22.59
N GLY A 59 13.89 -9.51 23.07
CA GLY A 59 15.09 -9.63 22.23
C GLY A 59 14.90 -10.61 21.06
N TYR A 60 14.24 -11.76 21.30
CA TYR A 60 13.97 -12.74 20.25
C TYR A 60 12.84 -12.32 19.29
N LEU A 61 11.80 -11.64 19.79
CA LEU A 61 10.76 -11.04 18.94
C LEU A 61 11.36 -9.96 18.04
N TYR A 62 12.15 -9.06 18.63
CA TYR A 62 12.80 -7.98 17.91
C TYR A 62 13.77 -8.51 16.86
N LEU A 63 14.56 -9.54 17.18
CA LEU A 63 15.39 -10.24 16.19
C LEU A 63 14.56 -10.79 15.02
N THR A 64 13.41 -11.38 15.30
CA THR A 64 12.52 -11.95 14.27
C THR A 64 11.98 -10.85 13.35
N PHE A 65 11.38 -9.81 13.93
CA PHE A 65 10.73 -8.76 13.16
C PHE A 65 11.73 -7.83 12.47
N LEU A 66 12.88 -7.55 13.08
CA LEU A 66 13.96 -6.80 12.43
C LEU A 66 14.51 -7.56 11.23
N SER A 67 14.75 -8.87 11.37
CA SER A 67 15.18 -9.70 10.26
C SER A 67 14.14 -9.74 9.15
N TRP A 68 12.85 -9.84 9.48
CA TRP A 68 11.76 -9.82 8.49
C TRP A 68 11.69 -8.49 7.72
N ASN A 69 11.76 -7.35 8.43
CA ASN A 69 11.78 -6.03 7.80
C ASN A 69 13.01 -5.89 6.90
N LEU A 70 14.21 -6.21 7.38
CA LEU A 70 15.44 -6.13 6.58
C LEU A 70 15.38 -7.01 5.32
N LEU A 71 15.01 -8.28 5.46
CA LEU A 71 14.95 -9.20 4.32
C LEU A 71 13.90 -8.79 3.28
N THR A 72 12.74 -8.27 3.73
CA THR A 72 11.62 -7.98 2.83
C THR A 72 11.74 -6.63 2.14
N THR A 73 12.26 -5.62 2.86
CA THR A 73 12.22 -4.22 2.43
C THR A 73 13.58 -3.54 2.35
N TRP A 74 14.70 -4.28 2.30
CA TRP A 74 16.07 -3.71 2.22
C TRP A 74 16.23 -2.61 1.16
N TRP A 75 15.54 -2.75 0.04
CA TRP A 75 15.58 -1.84 -1.10
C TRP A 75 15.12 -0.41 -0.77
N VAL A 76 14.41 -0.18 0.33
CA VAL A 76 14.03 1.18 0.80
C VAL A 76 15.28 2.03 1.07
N SER A 77 16.41 1.40 1.39
CA SER A 77 17.69 2.09 1.63
C SER A 77 18.25 2.82 0.40
N TYR A 78 17.83 2.46 -0.81
CA TYR A 78 18.19 3.18 -2.05
C TYR A 78 17.47 4.53 -2.15
N ALA A 79 16.24 4.61 -1.64
CA ALA A 79 15.46 5.85 -1.63
C ALA A 79 15.93 6.79 -0.51
N SER A 80 16.04 6.27 0.72
CA SER A 80 16.55 7.02 1.87
C SER A 80 17.08 6.07 2.94
N ILE A 81 18.36 6.18 3.27
CA ILE A 81 18.98 5.40 4.36
C ILE A 81 18.32 5.75 5.71
N GLY A 82 18.07 7.05 5.96
CA GLY A 82 17.42 7.52 7.18
C GLY A 82 16.00 6.97 7.31
N GLY A 83 15.20 7.09 6.25
CA GLY A 83 13.84 6.54 6.19
C GLY A 83 13.81 5.03 6.37
N ALA A 84 14.72 4.30 5.72
CA ALA A 84 14.88 2.86 5.85
C ALA A 84 15.18 2.44 7.30
N CYS A 85 16.19 3.05 7.94
CA CYS A 85 16.54 2.78 9.32
C CYS A 85 15.36 3.03 10.27
N MET A 86 14.66 4.15 10.10
CA MET A 86 13.47 4.48 10.90
C MET A 86 12.38 3.41 10.72
N ALA A 87 12.05 3.06 9.48
CA ALA A 87 11.05 2.03 9.17
C ALA A 87 11.41 0.69 9.83
N TYR A 88 12.63 0.20 9.65
CA TYR A 88 13.04 -1.11 10.15
C TYR A 88 13.05 -1.16 11.69
N ILE A 89 13.60 -0.13 12.34
CA ILE A 89 13.74 -0.09 13.80
C ILE A 89 12.37 0.09 14.46
N LEU A 90 11.60 1.11 14.05
CA LEU A 90 10.33 1.42 14.69
C LEU A 90 9.28 0.35 14.41
N ASN A 91 9.19 -0.14 13.17
CA ASN A 91 8.19 -1.16 12.83
C ASN A 91 8.46 -2.47 13.60
N SER A 92 9.71 -2.90 13.67
CA SER A 92 10.12 -4.09 14.44
C SER A 92 9.89 -3.93 15.94
N LEU A 93 10.12 -2.72 16.45
CA LEU A 93 9.83 -2.37 17.85
C LEU A 93 8.33 -2.48 18.13
N PHE A 94 7.47 -1.92 17.29
CA PHE A 94 6.02 -1.96 17.46
C PHE A 94 5.47 -3.38 17.38
N MET A 95 5.89 -4.18 16.40
CA MET A 95 5.51 -5.61 16.32
C MET A 95 5.93 -6.38 17.58
N SER A 96 7.14 -6.12 18.09
CA SER A 96 7.65 -6.76 19.31
C SER A 96 6.85 -6.36 20.54
N ILE A 97 6.54 -5.07 20.69
CA ILE A 97 5.73 -4.56 21.80
C ILE A 97 4.32 -5.15 21.76
N LEU A 98 3.69 -5.19 20.58
CA LEU A 98 2.39 -5.82 20.40
C LEU A 98 2.40 -7.29 20.84
N PHE A 99 3.40 -8.06 20.40
CA PHE A 99 3.50 -9.48 20.75
C PHE A 99 3.76 -9.67 22.27
N LEU A 100 4.50 -8.75 22.90
CA LEU A 100 4.64 -8.72 24.36
C LEU A 100 3.32 -8.41 25.07
N ILE A 101 2.53 -7.46 24.55
CA ILE A 101 1.18 -7.17 25.06
C ILE A 101 0.35 -8.45 24.99
N PHE A 102 0.27 -9.08 23.82
CA PHE A 102 -0.39 -10.37 23.62
C PHE A 102 0.07 -11.42 24.64
N SER A 103 1.37 -11.67 24.78
CA SER A 103 1.92 -12.67 25.71
C SER A 103 1.52 -12.38 27.17
N ASN A 104 1.50 -11.09 27.56
CA ASN A 104 1.06 -10.68 28.88
C ASN A 104 -0.44 -10.92 29.10
N ILE A 105 -1.29 -10.59 28.11
CA ILE A 105 -2.75 -10.83 28.16
C ILE A 105 -3.04 -12.32 28.24
N LYS A 106 -2.45 -13.11 27.33
CA LYS A 106 -2.61 -14.57 27.26
C LYS A 106 -2.34 -15.22 28.61
N ARG A 107 -1.25 -14.82 29.27
CA ARG A 107 -0.88 -15.33 30.59
C ARG A 107 -1.82 -14.90 31.71
N ARG A 108 -2.31 -13.66 31.70
CA ARG A 108 -3.27 -13.19 32.73
C ARG A 108 -4.58 -13.97 32.67
N ILE A 109 -5.04 -14.27 31.46
CA ILE A 109 -6.25 -15.08 31.25
C ILE A 109 -5.98 -16.55 31.60
N ASN A 110 -4.80 -17.07 31.27
CA ASN A 110 -4.37 -18.44 31.59
C ASN A 110 -5.36 -19.52 31.14
N LYS A 111 -5.96 -19.34 29.96
CA LYS A 111 -6.87 -20.32 29.35
C LYS A 111 -6.39 -20.69 27.94
N PRO A 112 -6.66 -21.92 27.46
CA PRO A 112 -6.22 -22.37 26.13
C PRO A 112 -6.67 -21.44 24.99
N TYR A 113 -7.87 -20.87 25.09
CA TYR A 113 -8.41 -19.97 24.06
C TYR A 113 -7.71 -18.60 23.99
N ALA A 114 -6.90 -18.22 24.98
CA ALA A 114 -6.27 -16.90 25.03
C ALA A 114 -5.21 -16.68 23.93
N ILE A 115 -4.76 -17.75 23.26
CA ILE A 115 -3.86 -17.65 22.09
C ILE A 115 -4.52 -16.96 20.89
N TRP A 116 -5.84 -17.12 20.73
CA TRP A 116 -6.60 -16.52 19.63
C TRP A 116 -6.70 -15.00 19.72
N LEU A 117 -6.40 -14.43 20.88
CA LEU A 117 -6.37 -12.97 21.10
C LEU A 117 -5.27 -12.27 20.30
N LEU A 118 -4.28 -13.02 19.78
CA LEU A 118 -3.30 -12.46 18.86
C LEU A 118 -3.95 -11.88 17.60
N ILE A 119 -5.03 -12.50 17.11
CA ILE A 119 -5.71 -12.08 15.87
C ILE A 119 -6.22 -10.63 15.95
N PRO A 120 -7.14 -10.28 16.86
CA PRO A 120 -7.64 -8.91 16.93
C PRO A 120 -6.52 -7.92 17.26
N LEU A 121 -5.58 -8.28 18.15
CA LEU A 121 -4.43 -7.44 18.50
C LEU A 121 -3.57 -7.10 17.28
N TRP A 122 -3.23 -8.10 16.47
CA TRP A 122 -2.41 -7.92 15.28
C TRP A 122 -3.11 -7.14 14.18
N ILE A 123 -4.36 -7.49 13.87
CA ILE A 123 -5.14 -6.75 12.86
C ILE A 123 -5.39 -5.31 13.33
N GLY A 124 -5.63 -5.08 14.62
CA GLY A 124 -5.77 -3.73 15.18
C GLY A 124 -4.49 -2.90 15.05
N TYR A 125 -3.32 -3.53 15.17
CA TYR A 125 -2.03 -2.91 14.89
C TYR A 125 -1.82 -2.62 13.40
N GLU A 126 -2.16 -3.56 12.51
CA GLU A 126 -2.12 -3.31 11.06
C GLU A 126 -3.06 -2.15 10.65
N TYR A 127 -4.24 -2.08 11.27
CA TYR A 127 -5.17 -0.97 11.07
C TYR A 127 -4.57 0.37 11.52
N LEU A 128 -3.90 0.41 12.67
CA LEU A 128 -3.21 1.61 13.16
C LEU A 128 -2.21 2.15 12.13
N HIS A 129 -1.49 1.25 11.45
CA HIS A 129 -0.59 1.58 10.36
C HIS A 129 -1.27 2.25 9.17
N THR A 130 -2.59 2.14 9.00
CA THR A 130 -3.31 2.80 7.89
C THR A 130 -3.73 4.25 8.19
N VAL A 131 -3.69 4.65 9.47
CA VAL A 131 -4.28 5.92 9.95
C VAL A 131 -3.29 6.91 10.56
N TRP A 132 -2.15 6.46 11.09
CA TRP A 132 -1.18 7.33 11.77
C TRP A 132 -0.04 7.84 10.85
N ASP A 133 0.78 8.77 11.35
CA ASP A 133 1.89 9.38 10.58
C ASP A 133 3.08 8.43 10.37
N LEU A 134 3.32 7.48 11.28
CA LEU A 134 4.40 6.49 11.18
C LEU A 134 3.97 5.27 10.32
N SER A 135 3.16 5.53 9.30
CA SER A 135 2.50 4.51 8.50
C SER A 135 3.49 3.64 7.73
N TRP A 136 3.45 2.33 7.99
CA TRP A 136 4.19 1.32 7.23
C TRP A 136 3.29 0.14 6.88
N THR A 137 2.43 0.34 5.89
CA THR A 137 1.42 -0.65 5.45
C THR A 137 1.98 -1.74 4.55
N TRP A 138 3.25 -1.65 4.16
CA TRP A 138 3.90 -2.62 3.26
C TRP A 138 3.85 -4.05 3.80
N LEU A 139 4.05 -4.23 5.11
CA LEU A 139 4.13 -5.54 5.77
C LEU A 139 2.81 -5.97 6.43
N ILE A 140 1.67 -5.43 6.01
CA ILE A 140 0.35 -6.01 6.33
C ILE A 140 0.33 -7.44 5.80
N LEU A 141 0.04 -8.43 6.65
CA LEU A 141 0.18 -9.84 6.28
C LEU A 141 -0.66 -10.23 5.06
N GLY A 142 -1.88 -9.68 4.94
CA GLY A 142 -2.74 -9.90 3.77
C GLY A 142 -2.15 -9.45 2.43
N ASN A 143 -1.22 -8.50 2.44
CA ASN A 143 -0.58 -8.02 1.21
C ASN A 143 0.32 -9.09 0.57
N VAL A 144 0.75 -10.11 1.31
CA VAL A 144 1.56 -11.22 0.77
C VAL A 144 0.83 -11.98 -0.35
N PHE A 145 -0.50 -11.91 -0.43
CA PHE A 145 -1.27 -12.58 -1.47
C PHE A 145 -1.33 -11.83 -2.80
N ALA A 146 -0.74 -10.62 -2.86
CA ALA A 146 -0.56 -9.87 -4.10
C ALA A 146 0.22 -10.64 -5.18
N PHE A 147 1.05 -11.60 -4.77
CA PHE A 147 1.80 -12.50 -5.66
C PHE A 147 0.93 -13.64 -6.23
N ASN A 148 -0.10 -14.07 -5.49
CA ASN A 148 -0.97 -15.19 -5.85
C ASN A 148 -2.46 -14.78 -5.73
N THR A 149 -2.90 -13.86 -6.58
CA THR A 149 -4.26 -13.30 -6.57
C THR A 149 -5.37 -14.35 -6.71
N ASN A 150 -5.08 -15.48 -7.35
CA ASN A 150 -6.02 -16.61 -7.48
C ASN A 150 -6.44 -17.19 -6.12
N PHE A 151 -5.66 -16.99 -5.05
CA PHE A 151 -5.99 -17.48 -3.72
C PHE A 151 -7.00 -16.59 -2.99
N VAL A 152 -7.17 -15.34 -3.43
CA VAL A 152 -7.80 -14.28 -2.64
C VAL A 152 -8.85 -13.47 -3.43
N GLN A 153 -9.53 -14.09 -4.39
CA GLN A 153 -10.65 -13.45 -5.08
C GLN A 153 -11.79 -13.04 -4.12
N TRP A 154 -11.89 -13.69 -2.94
CA TRP A 154 -12.78 -13.28 -1.87
C TRP A 154 -12.37 -11.97 -1.14
N PHE A 155 -11.25 -11.34 -1.48
CA PHE A 155 -10.90 -10.00 -0.99
C PHE A 155 -11.92 -8.93 -1.39
N GLU A 156 -12.73 -9.17 -2.41
CA GLU A 156 -13.92 -8.35 -2.71
C GLU A 156 -14.94 -8.29 -1.55
N ILE A 157 -14.81 -9.16 -0.55
CA ILE A 157 -15.65 -9.21 0.64
C ILE A 157 -14.91 -8.62 1.85
N THR A 158 -13.66 -9.01 2.05
CA THR A 158 -12.96 -8.75 3.32
C THR A 158 -11.84 -7.72 3.22
N GLY A 159 -11.33 -7.46 2.01
CA GLY A 159 -10.05 -6.78 1.81
C GLY A 159 -8.86 -7.54 2.38
N ALA A 160 -7.72 -6.86 2.43
CA ALA A 160 -6.44 -7.40 2.88
C ALA A 160 -6.46 -7.93 4.33
N SER A 161 -7.23 -7.31 5.23
CA SER A 161 -7.33 -7.77 6.63
C SER A 161 -7.90 -9.19 6.77
N GLY A 162 -8.76 -9.62 5.84
CA GLY A 162 -9.22 -11.01 5.77
C GLY A 162 -8.09 -11.98 5.44
N GLY A 163 -7.12 -11.54 4.62
CA GLY A 163 -5.85 -12.25 4.41
C GLY A 163 -5.06 -12.39 5.70
N THR A 164 -4.88 -11.30 6.45
CA THR A 164 -4.22 -11.33 7.77
C THR A 164 -4.91 -12.30 8.73
N LEU A 165 -6.24 -12.24 8.82
CA LEU A 165 -7.05 -13.16 9.62
C LEU A 165 -6.77 -14.61 9.23
N TRP A 166 -6.78 -14.92 7.93
CA TRP A 166 -6.53 -16.26 7.41
C TRP A 166 -5.12 -16.77 7.77
N VAL A 167 -4.10 -15.93 7.63
CA VAL A 167 -2.71 -16.25 8.01
C VAL A 167 -2.60 -16.57 9.50
N LEU A 168 -3.09 -15.68 10.37
CA LEU A 168 -2.97 -15.84 11.81
C LEU A 168 -3.81 -17.02 12.32
N PHE A 169 -5.02 -17.18 11.82
CA PHE A 169 -5.89 -18.30 12.15
C PHE A 169 -5.20 -19.63 11.87
N THR A 170 -4.62 -19.78 10.67
CA THR A 170 -3.95 -21.01 10.25
C THR A 170 -2.71 -21.30 11.09
N ASN A 171 -1.87 -20.28 11.34
CA ASN A 171 -0.68 -20.44 12.18
C ASN A 171 -1.03 -20.85 13.63
N ILE A 172 -2.04 -20.22 14.23
CA ILE A 172 -2.49 -20.53 15.60
C ILE A 172 -3.09 -21.93 15.66
N LEU A 173 -3.85 -22.34 14.63
CA LEU A 173 -4.40 -23.69 14.51
C LEU A 173 -3.29 -24.74 14.45
N ILE A 174 -2.29 -24.54 13.57
CA ILE A 174 -1.15 -25.44 13.43
C ILE A 174 -0.41 -25.55 14.76
N PHE A 175 -0.06 -24.42 15.37
CA PHE A 175 0.62 -24.40 16.66
C PHE A 175 -0.17 -25.14 17.75
N SER A 176 -1.48 -24.89 17.84
CA SER A 176 -2.36 -25.54 18.83
C SER A 176 -2.43 -27.06 18.65
N ILE A 177 -2.44 -27.52 17.39
CA ILE A 177 -2.40 -28.95 17.06
C ILE A 177 -1.06 -29.56 17.47
N LEU A 178 0.06 -28.93 17.10
CA LEU A 178 1.41 -29.41 17.43
C LEU A 178 1.66 -29.47 18.94
N LYS A 179 1.10 -28.52 19.69
CA LYS A 179 1.21 -28.48 21.14
C LYS A 179 0.45 -29.63 21.82
N ASN A 180 -0.73 -30.00 21.31
CA ASN A 180 -1.61 -30.97 21.95
C ASN A 180 -1.44 -32.41 21.41
N ASN A 181 -0.91 -32.60 20.20
CA ASN A 181 -0.74 -33.91 19.57
C ASN A 181 0.73 -34.19 19.23
N THR A 182 1.34 -35.14 19.93
CA THR A 182 2.72 -35.58 19.69
C THR A 182 2.87 -36.61 18.56
N SER A 183 1.77 -37.18 18.05
CA SER A 183 1.78 -38.14 16.93
C SER A 183 0.98 -37.60 15.74
N LEU A 184 1.68 -37.08 14.73
CA LEU A 184 1.10 -36.70 13.44
C LEU A 184 1.14 -37.91 12.49
N LYS A 185 0.14 -38.79 12.53
CA LYS A 185 -0.05 -39.77 11.46
C LYS A 185 -0.59 -39.04 10.22
N ILE A 186 -0.11 -39.37 9.01
CA ILE A 186 -0.40 -38.66 7.74
C ILE A 186 -1.91 -38.59 7.41
N ILE A 187 -2.72 -39.55 7.91
CA ILE A 187 -4.19 -39.61 7.73
C ILE A 187 -4.94 -39.25 9.03
N SER A 188 -4.37 -38.36 9.85
CA SER A 188 -5.00 -37.95 11.13
C SER A 188 -5.90 -36.73 10.97
N LYS A 189 -7.00 -36.68 11.75
CA LYS A 189 -7.94 -35.53 11.83
C LYS A 189 -7.26 -34.14 11.92
N PRO A 190 -6.12 -33.95 12.60
CA PRO A 190 -5.45 -32.65 12.66
C PRO A 190 -4.88 -32.17 11.31
N ILE A 191 -4.31 -33.05 10.49
CA ILE A 191 -3.78 -32.68 9.17
C ILE A 191 -4.91 -32.22 8.26
N LEU A 192 -6.05 -32.93 8.28
CA LEU A 192 -7.25 -32.54 7.53
C LEU A 192 -7.77 -31.15 7.94
N LYS A 193 -7.70 -30.78 9.22
CA LYS A 193 -8.08 -29.43 9.69
C LYS A 193 -7.15 -28.34 9.15
N ILE A 194 -5.84 -28.59 9.15
CA ILE A 194 -4.85 -27.65 8.60
C ILE A 194 -5.05 -27.51 7.09
N ALA A 195 -5.19 -28.63 6.38
CA ALA A 195 -5.45 -28.63 4.95
C ALA A 195 -6.76 -27.90 4.62
N ALA A 196 -7.85 -28.15 5.35
CA ALA A 196 -9.11 -27.45 5.18
C ALA A 196 -8.99 -25.94 5.41
N ALA A 197 -8.26 -25.50 6.45
CA ALA A 197 -8.05 -24.09 6.74
C ALA A 197 -7.34 -23.34 5.60
N ILE A 198 -6.48 -24.02 4.83
CA ILE A 198 -5.77 -23.43 3.67
C ILE A 198 -6.56 -23.61 2.37
N ILE A 199 -7.06 -24.82 2.11
CA ILE A 199 -7.64 -25.16 0.81
C ILE A 199 -9.04 -24.56 0.62
N ILE A 200 -9.88 -24.49 1.67
CA ILE A 200 -11.25 -23.98 1.53
C ILE A 200 -11.29 -22.53 1.03
N PRO A 201 -10.55 -21.56 1.60
CA PRO A 201 -10.53 -20.20 1.09
C PRO A 201 -10.02 -20.10 -0.36
N ILE A 202 -9.07 -20.95 -0.75
CA ILE A 202 -8.55 -21.01 -2.12
C ILE A 202 -9.64 -21.53 -3.07
N LEU A 203 -10.32 -22.63 -2.73
CA LEU A 203 -11.44 -23.15 -3.53
C LEU A 203 -12.58 -22.14 -3.63
N PHE A 204 -12.86 -21.42 -2.55
CA PHE A 204 -13.84 -20.34 -2.56
C PHE A 204 -13.43 -19.20 -3.51
N SER A 205 -12.15 -18.85 -3.57
CA SER A 205 -11.64 -17.90 -4.58
C SER A 205 -11.86 -18.38 -6.01
N TYR A 206 -11.56 -19.65 -6.31
CA TYR A 206 -11.80 -20.22 -7.63
C TYR A 206 -13.29 -20.28 -7.97
N LEU A 207 -14.15 -20.53 -6.98
CA LEU A 207 -15.60 -20.47 -7.16
C LEU A 207 -16.05 -19.05 -7.52
N ILE A 208 -15.60 -18.02 -6.79
CA ILE A 208 -15.90 -16.61 -7.12
C ILE A 208 -15.42 -16.28 -8.53
N PHE A 209 -14.19 -16.66 -8.87
CA PHE A 209 -13.62 -16.43 -10.21
C PHE A 209 -14.50 -17.07 -11.30
N SER A 210 -14.91 -18.32 -11.12
CA SER A 210 -15.72 -19.07 -12.09
C SER A 210 -17.15 -18.52 -12.24
N LEU A 211 -17.74 -18.02 -11.14
CA LEU A 211 -19.10 -17.48 -11.15
C LEU A 211 -19.18 -16.04 -11.69
N ARG A 212 -18.07 -15.30 -11.70
CA ARG A 212 -18.04 -13.91 -12.18
C ARG A 212 -17.93 -13.84 -13.70
N LYS A 213 -18.74 -12.96 -14.29
CA LYS A 213 -18.63 -12.61 -15.71
C LYS A 213 -17.51 -11.57 -15.88
N PRO A 214 -16.60 -11.75 -16.86
CA PRO A 214 -15.58 -10.76 -17.16
C PRO A 214 -16.19 -9.41 -17.59
N LEU A 215 -15.55 -8.30 -17.21
CA LEU A 215 -15.96 -6.95 -17.58
C LEU A 215 -15.82 -6.68 -19.07
N SER A 216 -15.06 -7.49 -19.81
CA SER A 216 -14.95 -7.38 -21.27
C SER A 216 -16.27 -7.56 -22.02
N ILE A 217 -17.32 -8.01 -21.33
CA ILE A 217 -18.68 -8.11 -21.86
C ILE A 217 -19.44 -6.76 -21.73
N SER A 218 -18.95 -5.83 -20.90
CA SER A 218 -19.54 -4.50 -20.73
C SER A 218 -19.47 -3.68 -22.02
N LYS A 219 -20.50 -2.86 -22.25
CA LYS A 219 -20.53 -1.92 -23.37
C LYS A 219 -19.77 -0.62 -23.05
N ASP A 220 -19.70 -0.27 -21.77
CA ASP A 220 -19.08 0.96 -21.31
C ASP A 220 -17.56 0.73 -21.22
N LYS A 221 -16.84 1.35 -22.15
CA LYS A 221 -15.41 1.13 -22.36
C LYS A 221 -14.71 2.42 -22.76
N ILE A 222 -13.43 2.50 -22.42
CA ILE A 222 -12.55 3.61 -22.79
C ILE A 222 -11.26 3.08 -23.37
N SER A 223 -10.71 3.79 -24.36
CA SER A 223 -9.39 3.49 -24.93
C SER A 223 -8.32 4.31 -24.21
N VAL A 224 -7.40 3.61 -23.54
CA VAL A 224 -6.39 4.22 -22.68
C VAL A 224 -4.99 3.96 -23.23
N VAL A 225 -4.21 5.04 -23.37
CA VAL A 225 -2.78 5.02 -23.66
C VAL A 225 -2.03 5.30 -22.37
N VAL A 226 -1.12 4.40 -21.98
CA VAL A 226 -0.23 4.58 -20.84
C VAL A 226 1.18 4.84 -21.34
N VAL A 227 1.83 5.86 -20.78
CA VAL A 227 3.18 6.29 -21.18
C VAL A 227 4.16 6.07 -20.04
N GLN A 228 5.32 5.51 -20.38
CA GLN A 228 6.50 5.36 -19.53
C GLN A 228 7.66 6.14 -20.17
N PRO A 229 7.93 7.38 -19.72
CA PRO A 229 8.94 8.23 -20.34
C PRO A 229 10.38 7.87 -19.96
N ASN A 230 10.59 7.07 -18.91
CA ASN A 230 11.89 6.60 -18.43
C ASN A 230 12.87 7.75 -18.12
N ILE A 231 12.48 8.61 -17.17
CA ILE A 231 13.31 9.74 -16.74
C ILE A 231 13.98 9.38 -15.41
N ASP A 232 15.31 9.40 -15.36
CA ASP A 232 16.08 9.10 -14.16
C ASP A 232 15.65 10.03 -12.99
N PRO A 233 15.12 9.49 -11.87
CA PRO A 233 14.62 10.28 -10.76
C PRO A 233 15.72 11.01 -9.97
N TYR A 234 16.98 10.54 -10.03
CA TYR A 234 18.08 11.14 -9.25
C TYR A 234 18.77 12.26 -10.02
N ASN A 235 19.06 12.05 -11.30
CA ASN A 235 19.96 12.92 -12.06
C ASN A 235 19.27 13.78 -13.11
N ALA A 236 18.08 13.38 -13.57
CA ALA A 236 17.45 14.00 -14.74
C ALA A 236 16.11 14.65 -14.42
N LYS A 237 15.29 14.04 -13.56
CA LYS A 237 13.87 14.42 -13.39
C LYS A 237 13.65 15.85 -12.91
N PHE A 238 14.50 16.34 -12.01
CA PHE A 238 14.37 17.68 -11.42
C PHE A 238 15.32 18.72 -12.04
N VAL A 239 16.06 18.33 -13.09
CA VAL A 239 17.08 19.16 -13.75
C VAL A 239 16.79 19.33 -15.25
N MET A 240 16.12 18.36 -15.87
CA MET A 240 15.78 18.39 -17.28
C MET A 240 14.78 19.51 -17.59
N ASP A 241 15.05 20.25 -18.66
CA ASP A 241 14.10 21.23 -19.20
C ASP A 241 12.80 20.54 -19.62
N PHE A 242 11.67 21.06 -19.12
CA PHE A 242 10.35 20.50 -19.38
C PHE A 242 10.00 20.49 -20.87
N GLN A 243 10.47 21.46 -21.68
CA GLN A 243 10.17 21.46 -23.11
C GLN A 243 10.83 20.27 -23.80
N MET A 244 12.09 19.97 -23.48
CA MET A 244 12.78 18.80 -23.99
C MET A 244 12.06 17.51 -23.59
N GLN A 245 11.67 17.39 -22.32
CA GLN A 245 10.90 16.25 -21.82
C GLN A 245 9.57 16.09 -22.58
N PHE A 246 8.85 17.19 -22.77
CA PHE A 246 7.57 17.21 -23.46
C PHE A 246 7.71 16.82 -24.95
N GLN A 247 8.77 17.26 -25.63
CA GLN A 247 9.04 16.85 -27.02
C GLN A 247 9.38 15.35 -27.11
N ARG A 248 10.16 14.81 -26.17
CA ARG A 248 10.41 13.36 -26.08
C ARG A 248 9.09 12.60 -25.91
N PHE A 249 8.22 13.08 -25.03
CA PHE A 249 6.88 12.52 -24.85
C PHE A 249 6.07 12.53 -26.16
N LEU A 250 5.99 13.66 -26.87
CA LEU A 250 5.25 13.75 -28.13
C LEU A 250 5.77 12.75 -29.18
N ASN A 251 7.10 12.55 -29.23
CA ASN A 251 7.71 11.56 -30.10
C ASN A 251 7.33 10.13 -29.70
N LEU A 252 7.32 9.81 -28.40
CA LEU A 252 6.94 8.49 -27.89
C LEU A 252 5.49 8.12 -28.24
N VAL A 253 4.57 9.07 -28.12
CA VAL A 253 3.14 8.82 -28.37
C VAL A 253 2.73 8.97 -29.84
N ARG A 254 3.67 9.31 -30.73
CA ARG A 254 3.41 9.51 -32.16
C ARG A 254 2.85 8.23 -32.77
N GLY A 255 1.66 8.35 -33.38
CA GLY A 255 0.96 7.21 -34.00
C GLY A 255 0.33 6.21 -32.99
N LYS A 256 0.37 6.51 -31.69
CA LYS A 256 -0.32 5.73 -30.64
C LYS A 256 -1.62 6.39 -30.18
N ILE A 257 -1.74 7.70 -30.36
CA ILE A 257 -2.96 8.47 -30.11
C ILE A 257 -3.71 8.67 -31.42
N ASP A 258 -5.00 8.37 -31.42
CA ASP A 258 -5.94 8.55 -32.54
C ASP A 258 -7.27 9.16 -32.03
N ASN A 259 -8.23 9.34 -32.93
CA ASN A 259 -9.54 9.94 -32.62
C ASN A 259 -10.43 9.07 -31.72
N GLU A 260 -10.05 7.81 -31.50
CA GLU A 260 -10.74 6.87 -30.61
C GLU A 260 -10.04 6.75 -29.26
N THR A 261 -8.89 7.40 -29.05
CA THR A 261 -8.22 7.45 -27.74
C THR A 261 -8.98 8.41 -26.80
N ASP A 262 -9.49 7.87 -25.70
CA ASP A 262 -10.18 8.65 -24.66
C ASP A 262 -9.18 9.23 -23.65
N TYR A 263 -8.16 8.45 -23.26
CA TYR A 263 -7.22 8.85 -22.21
C TYR A 263 -5.76 8.64 -22.59
N VAL A 264 -4.90 9.57 -22.19
CA VAL A 264 -3.45 9.41 -22.07
C VAL A 264 -3.07 9.55 -20.60
N VAL A 265 -2.41 8.55 -20.03
CA VAL A 265 -1.99 8.52 -18.63
C VAL A 265 -0.47 8.65 -18.55
N LEU A 266 -0.03 9.72 -17.91
CA LEU A 266 1.35 10.09 -17.64
C LEU A 266 1.68 9.91 -16.15
N PRO A 267 2.96 9.67 -15.81
CA PRO A 267 3.34 9.27 -14.47
C PRO A 267 3.31 10.43 -13.45
N GLU A 268 3.53 10.06 -12.19
CA GLU A 268 3.71 11.01 -11.08
C GLU A 268 4.85 11.99 -11.36
N THR A 269 4.63 13.26 -11.00
CA THR A 269 5.61 14.35 -11.15
C THR A 269 6.21 14.39 -12.57
N PHE A 270 5.36 14.38 -13.59
CA PHE A 270 5.79 14.59 -14.98
C PHE A 270 5.99 16.08 -15.28
N ILE A 271 5.09 16.95 -14.81
CA ILE A 271 5.28 18.41 -14.90
C ILE A 271 5.98 18.88 -13.64
N VAL A 272 7.26 19.25 -13.74
CA VAL A 272 8.07 19.59 -12.58
C VAL A 272 8.86 20.87 -12.78
N GLY A 273 8.89 21.73 -11.75
CA GLY A 273 9.67 22.97 -11.77
C GLY A 273 9.09 24.08 -12.66
N GLU A 274 7.86 23.91 -13.14
CA GLU A 274 7.20 24.85 -14.08
C GLU A 274 6.33 25.91 -13.36
N GLY A 275 6.44 26.01 -12.03
CA GLY A 275 5.72 27.01 -11.24
C GLY A 275 4.20 26.91 -11.39
N LEU A 276 3.62 25.72 -11.17
CA LEU A 276 2.19 25.51 -11.32
C LEU A 276 1.41 26.10 -10.14
N ASP A 277 1.10 27.40 -10.24
CA ASP A 277 0.09 28.04 -9.39
C ASP A 277 -1.31 27.53 -9.75
N GLU A 278 -1.98 26.94 -8.76
CA GLU A 278 -3.35 26.46 -8.90
C GLU A 278 -4.36 27.56 -9.27
N GLY A 279 -4.06 28.83 -8.93
CA GLY A 279 -4.86 29.98 -9.31
C GLY A 279 -4.78 30.34 -10.80
N GLU A 280 -3.73 29.90 -11.50
CA GLU A 280 -3.42 30.33 -12.87
C GLU A 280 -3.03 29.15 -13.81
N LEU A 281 -3.47 27.92 -13.49
CA LEU A 281 -3.10 26.71 -14.26
C LEU A 281 -3.40 26.83 -15.76
N ALA A 282 -4.56 27.41 -16.12
CA ALA A 282 -4.94 27.55 -17.53
C ALA A 282 -4.02 28.50 -18.31
N GLN A 283 -3.35 29.43 -17.62
CA GLN A 283 -2.40 30.37 -18.21
C GLN A 283 -0.99 29.80 -18.28
N ASN A 284 -0.68 28.79 -17.45
CA ASN A 284 0.66 28.21 -17.36
C ASN A 284 1.14 27.63 -18.71
N PRO A 285 2.38 27.94 -19.16
CA PRO A 285 2.91 27.46 -20.43
C PRO A 285 2.93 25.93 -20.58
N ALA A 286 3.21 25.18 -19.52
CA ALA A 286 3.25 23.72 -19.57
C ALA A 286 1.86 23.14 -19.88
N ILE A 287 0.81 23.68 -19.26
CA ILE A 287 -0.58 23.29 -19.50
C ILE A 287 -1.02 23.65 -20.93
N LYS A 288 -0.68 24.86 -21.39
CA LYS A 288 -0.98 25.29 -22.77
C LYS A 288 -0.35 24.36 -23.81
N ARG A 289 0.86 23.85 -23.58
CA ARG A 289 1.52 22.89 -24.48
C ARG A 289 0.71 21.61 -24.68
N PHE A 290 0.13 21.05 -23.61
CA PHE A 290 -0.79 19.91 -23.72
C PHE A 290 -2.04 20.28 -24.52
N SER A 291 -2.62 21.46 -24.26
CA SER A 291 -3.79 21.95 -24.99
C SER A 291 -3.52 22.05 -26.49
N ASP A 292 -2.44 22.73 -26.87
CA ASP A 292 -2.08 23.02 -28.26
C ASP A 292 -1.62 21.78 -29.04
N SER A 293 -0.88 20.88 -28.39
CA SER A 293 -0.26 19.74 -29.07
C SER A 293 -1.16 18.51 -29.15
N LEU A 294 -2.09 18.34 -28.19
CA LEU A 294 -2.91 17.13 -28.05
C LEU A 294 -4.40 17.43 -28.01
N ILE A 295 -4.88 18.20 -27.02
CA ILE A 295 -6.32 18.33 -26.74
C ILE A 295 -7.07 19.00 -27.91
N LYS A 296 -6.51 20.07 -28.51
CA LYS A 296 -7.11 20.72 -29.69
C LYS A 296 -7.13 19.81 -30.91
N LYS A 297 -6.14 18.91 -31.06
CA LYS A 297 -6.04 17.98 -32.17
C LYS A 297 -6.96 16.77 -32.00
N PHE A 298 -7.19 16.35 -30.76
CA PHE A 298 -8.05 15.23 -30.40
C PHE A 298 -9.08 15.68 -29.35
N PRO A 299 -10.21 16.30 -29.77
CA PRO A 299 -11.15 16.93 -28.83
C PRO A 299 -11.80 16.01 -27.79
N LYS A 300 -11.81 14.69 -28.04
CA LYS A 300 -12.30 13.68 -27.09
C LYS A 300 -11.27 13.32 -26.01
N LEU A 301 -9.99 13.61 -26.26
CA LEU A 301 -8.88 13.14 -25.44
C LEU A 301 -8.83 13.87 -24.10
N LYS A 302 -8.63 13.09 -23.04
CA LYS A 302 -8.25 13.55 -21.71
C LYS A 302 -6.81 13.14 -21.43
N VAL A 303 -6.06 14.01 -20.78
CA VAL A 303 -4.70 13.73 -20.33
C VAL A 303 -4.69 13.71 -18.81
N VAL A 304 -4.37 12.56 -18.23
CA VAL A 304 -4.12 12.44 -16.78
C VAL A 304 -2.62 12.48 -16.55
N VAL A 305 -2.14 13.43 -15.74
CA VAL A 305 -0.70 13.70 -15.58
C VAL A 305 -0.38 14.11 -14.15
N GLY A 306 0.76 13.63 -13.63
CA GLY A 306 1.29 14.08 -12.34
C GLY A 306 2.09 15.37 -12.44
N ALA A 307 2.03 16.21 -11.42
CA ALA A 307 2.75 17.47 -11.31
C ALA A 307 3.11 17.80 -9.85
N ASP A 308 4.13 18.63 -9.63
CA ASP A 308 4.15 19.48 -8.43
C ASP A 308 3.39 20.77 -8.71
N SER A 309 2.45 21.08 -7.82
CA SER A 309 1.69 22.34 -7.84
C SER A 309 1.83 23.04 -6.50
N TYR A 310 1.45 24.31 -6.47
CA TYR A 310 1.32 25.04 -5.22
C TYR A 310 0.06 25.88 -5.19
N LYS A 311 -0.40 26.18 -3.98
CA LYS A 311 -1.54 27.04 -3.72
C LYS A 311 -1.12 28.19 -2.82
N ILE A 312 -1.30 29.41 -3.32
CA ILE A 312 -1.08 30.63 -2.53
C ILE A 312 -2.32 30.91 -1.66
N PHE A 313 -2.09 31.17 -0.38
CA PHE A 313 -3.12 31.57 0.57
C PHE A 313 -3.29 33.09 0.57
N LYS A 314 -4.52 33.56 0.29
CA LYS A 314 -4.84 35.00 0.29
C LYS A 314 -5.21 35.50 1.69
N HIS A 315 -5.67 34.61 2.56
CA HIS A 315 -6.12 34.95 3.91
C HIS A 315 -5.42 34.11 4.97
N LYS A 316 -5.04 34.75 6.09
CA LYS A 316 -4.36 34.05 7.20
C LYS A 316 -5.18 32.91 7.81
N SER A 317 -6.51 32.95 7.70
CA SER A 317 -7.40 31.89 8.17
C SER A 317 -7.35 30.60 7.34
N GLU A 318 -6.77 30.66 6.14
CA GLU A 318 -6.66 29.53 5.22
C GLU A 318 -5.30 28.81 5.34
N ILE A 319 -4.34 29.42 6.03
CA ILE A 319 -2.98 28.90 6.21
C ILE A 319 -3.05 27.56 6.94
N THR A 320 -2.49 26.54 6.31
CA THR A 320 -2.41 25.19 6.86
C THR A 320 -1.17 25.03 7.75
N SER A 321 -1.09 23.92 8.46
CA SER A 321 0.09 23.59 9.26
C SER A 321 1.35 23.28 8.43
N THR A 322 1.19 23.01 7.13
CA THR A 322 2.25 22.68 6.18
C THR A 322 2.70 23.87 5.34
N ALA A 323 1.99 25.00 5.46
CA ALA A 323 2.26 26.19 4.68
C ALA A 323 3.67 26.72 4.92
N ARG A 324 4.31 27.10 3.81
CA ARG A 324 5.61 27.76 3.75
C ARG A 324 5.38 29.26 3.60
N GLU A 325 6.34 30.04 4.07
CA GLU A 325 6.38 31.50 3.91
C GLU A 325 7.58 31.85 3.05
N ASP A 326 7.36 32.64 2.01
CA ASP A 326 8.40 33.21 1.15
C ASP A 326 8.05 34.67 0.84
N ASP A 327 8.92 35.60 1.20
CA ASP A 327 8.71 37.06 1.07
C ASP A 327 7.31 37.56 1.51
N GLY A 328 6.77 37.00 2.61
CA GLY A 328 5.46 37.35 3.17
C GLY A 328 4.26 36.73 2.45
N VAL A 329 4.49 35.88 1.45
CA VAL A 329 3.48 35.06 0.77
C VAL A 329 3.45 33.68 1.40
N PHE A 330 2.26 33.23 1.80
CA PHE A 330 2.06 31.90 2.35
C PHE A 330 1.54 30.95 1.28
N TYR A 331 2.14 29.77 1.15
CA TYR A 331 1.72 28.76 0.18
C TYR A 331 1.93 27.34 0.67
N ASP A 332 1.13 26.40 0.15
CA ASP A 332 1.40 24.97 0.27
C ASP A 332 1.89 24.41 -1.07
N SER A 333 2.84 23.47 -1.02
CA SER A 333 3.22 22.65 -2.18
C SER A 333 2.55 21.28 -2.11
N TYR A 334 2.15 20.75 -3.27
CA TYR A 334 1.41 19.48 -3.38
C TYR A 334 2.02 18.57 -4.44
N ASN A 335 1.88 17.26 -4.22
CA ASN A 335 2.02 16.25 -5.26
C ASN A 335 0.64 16.00 -5.86
N THR A 336 0.47 16.33 -7.12
CA THR A 336 -0.84 16.58 -7.73
C THR A 336 -1.04 15.71 -8.97
N ALA A 337 -2.23 15.14 -9.11
CA ALA A 337 -2.73 14.62 -10.37
C ALA A 337 -3.65 15.66 -11.02
N LEU A 338 -3.53 15.83 -12.33
CA LEU A 338 -4.39 16.68 -13.13
C LEU A 338 -5.08 15.84 -14.21
N GLN A 339 -6.36 16.11 -14.47
CA GLN A 339 -7.00 15.75 -15.74
C GLN A 339 -7.17 17.01 -16.58
N LEU A 340 -6.59 17.00 -17.77
CA LEU A 340 -6.67 18.09 -18.76
C LEU A 340 -7.54 17.65 -19.93
N ASP A 341 -8.54 18.44 -20.28
CA ASP A 341 -9.39 18.20 -21.43
C ASP A 341 -9.93 19.49 -22.05
N ALA A 342 -10.76 19.37 -23.09
CA ALA A 342 -11.33 20.53 -23.79
C ALA A 342 -12.33 21.34 -22.93
N THR A 343 -12.80 20.78 -21.81
CA THR A 343 -13.78 21.40 -20.91
C THR A 343 -13.11 22.09 -19.72
N GLY A 344 -11.90 21.69 -19.35
CA GLY A 344 -11.12 22.35 -18.30
C GLY A 344 -10.07 21.45 -17.66
N ILE A 345 -9.78 21.76 -16.39
CA ILE A 345 -8.77 21.09 -15.57
C ILE A 345 -9.45 20.59 -14.30
N GLN A 346 -9.27 19.31 -13.98
CA GLN A 346 -9.64 18.74 -12.68
C GLN A 346 -8.35 18.43 -11.91
N ILE A 347 -8.36 18.62 -10.59
CA ILE A 347 -7.18 18.59 -9.73
C ILE A 347 -7.44 17.62 -8.57
N TYR A 348 -6.43 16.83 -8.23
CA TYR A 348 -6.42 15.99 -7.04
C TYR A 348 -5.04 16.02 -6.39
N HIS A 349 -4.96 16.27 -5.08
CA HIS A 349 -3.68 16.21 -4.35
C HIS A 349 -3.55 14.91 -3.56
N LYS A 350 -2.35 14.35 -3.59
CA LYS A 350 -1.96 13.16 -2.81
C LYS A 350 -2.31 13.35 -1.33
N SER A 351 -3.02 12.39 -0.75
CA SER A 351 -3.40 12.38 0.66
C SER A 351 -2.59 11.40 1.51
N LYS A 352 -1.96 10.38 0.91
CA LYS A 352 -1.03 9.49 1.61
C LYS A 352 0.40 9.76 1.18
N LEU A 353 1.04 10.64 1.93
CA LEU A 353 2.44 11.00 1.76
C LEU A 353 3.38 9.91 2.31
N VAL A 354 4.55 9.80 1.70
CA VAL A 354 5.61 8.88 2.15
C VAL A 354 6.29 9.44 3.40
N PRO A 355 6.18 8.78 4.57
CA PRO A 355 6.78 9.26 5.81
C PRO A 355 8.30 9.41 5.70
N GLY A 356 8.81 10.57 6.11
CA GLY A 356 10.24 10.92 6.08
C GLY A 356 10.73 11.48 4.74
N ALA A 357 10.01 11.28 3.63
CA ALA A 357 10.36 11.82 2.31
C ALA A 357 9.47 13.02 1.91
N GLU A 358 8.15 12.89 2.08
CA GLU A 358 7.17 13.92 1.69
C GLU A 358 6.51 14.59 2.92
N ILE A 359 6.55 13.94 4.08
CA ILE A 359 6.01 14.44 5.34
C ILE A 359 6.95 14.16 6.50
N MET A 360 7.12 15.14 7.39
CA MET A 360 7.82 14.94 8.66
C MET A 360 6.89 14.21 9.64
N PRO A 361 7.18 12.94 10.00
CA PRO A 361 6.30 12.21 10.90
C PRO A 361 6.30 12.86 12.29
N LEU A 362 5.14 12.92 12.96
CA LEU A 362 5.04 13.49 14.30
C LEU A 362 5.60 14.92 14.39
N ALA A 363 5.39 15.74 13.35
CA ALA A 363 5.88 17.11 13.28
C ALA A 363 5.60 17.91 14.57
N PHE A 364 4.44 17.73 15.21
CA PHE A 364 4.10 18.41 16.48
C PHE A 364 5.09 18.12 17.64
N LEU A 365 5.75 16.95 17.67
CA LEU A 365 6.76 16.59 18.67
C LEU A 365 8.17 17.00 18.24
N LEU A 366 8.44 16.97 16.94
CA LEU A 366 9.80 17.12 16.40
C LEU A 366 10.11 18.53 15.90
N LYS A 367 9.12 19.40 15.68
CA LYS A 367 9.30 20.80 15.28
C LYS A 367 10.24 21.60 16.19
N PRO A 368 10.23 21.43 17.53
CA PRO A 368 11.21 22.09 18.42
C PRO A 368 12.67 21.62 18.22
N LEU A 369 12.88 20.49 17.52
CA LEU A 369 14.17 19.87 17.27
C LEU A 369 14.63 20.05 15.80
N GLU A 370 13.87 20.76 14.96
CA GLU A 370 14.20 20.98 13.54
C GLU A 370 15.58 21.62 13.33
N GLY A 371 16.03 22.48 14.24
CA GLY A 371 17.38 23.08 14.20
C GLY A 371 18.54 22.09 14.47
N LEU A 372 18.24 20.86 14.91
CA LEU A 372 19.20 19.78 15.15
C LEU A 372 19.00 18.60 14.17
N ALA A 373 17.96 18.63 13.34
CA ALA A 373 17.65 17.57 12.40
C ALA A 373 18.66 17.61 11.25
N LEU A 374 19.52 16.59 11.18
CA LEU A 374 20.28 16.26 9.99
C LEU A 374 19.30 16.14 8.82
N ASP A 375 19.60 16.80 7.71
CA ASP A 375 18.82 16.76 6.47
C ASP A 375 18.53 15.30 6.09
N MET A 376 17.29 14.85 6.31
CA MET A 376 16.89 13.44 6.14
C MET A 376 16.63 13.08 4.66
N GLY A 377 17.00 13.95 3.72
CA GLY A 377 16.96 13.70 2.28
C GLY A 377 15.56 13.85 1.66
N GLY A 378 14.75 14.79 2.16
CA GLY A 378 13.40 15.09 1.65
C GLY A 378 13.24 16.57 1.32
N THR A 379 12.06 16.97 0.82
CA THR A 379 11.74 18.40 0.65
C THR A 379 11.79 19.11 2.01
N SER A 380 12.36 20.31 2.07
CA SER A 380 12.31 21.15 3.26
C SER A 380 10.83 21.44 3.62
N GLY A 381 10.37 20.91 4.75
CA GLY A 381 8.95 20.98 5.15
C GLY A 381 8.05 19.93 4.49
N SER A 382 6.91 19.67 5.11
CA SER A 382 5.93 18.68 4.63
C SER A 382 5.12 19.21 3.44
N LEU A 383 4.76 18.35 2.51
CA LEU A 383 3.78 18.68 1.46
C LEU A 383 2.37 18.80 2.06
N GLY A 384 1.54 19.63 1.42
CA GLY A 384 0.11 19.67 1.69
C GLY A 384 -0.57 18.37 1.24
N MET A 385 -1.74 18.10 1.82
CA MET A 385 -2.51 16.89 1.56
C MET A 385 -3.98 17.22 1.32
N GLN A 386 -4.63 16.48 0.43
CA GLN A 386 -6.09 16.53 0.32
C GLN A 386 -6.74 15.72 1.44
N LYS A 387 -7.77 16.25 2.07
CA LYS A 387 -8.48 15.55 3.17
C LYS A 387 -9.39 14.43 2.67
N GLU A 388 -10.14 14.71 1.62
CA GLU A 388 -11.17 13.82 1.07
C GLU A 388 -10.75 13.28 -0.29
N ARG A 389 -11.13 12.06 -0.64
CA ARG A 389 -10.88 11.50 -1.98
C ARG A 389 -11.80 12.20 -2.97
N ASP A 390 -11.28 12.47 -4.15
CA ASP A 390 -12.06 13.00 -5.27
C ASP A 390 -11.74 12.25 -6.56
N VAL A 391 -12.67 12.25 -7.50
CA VAL A 391 -12.60 11.48 -8.75
C VAL A 391 -12.58 12.40 -9.94
N PHE A 392 -11.82 12.06 -10.98
CA PHE A 392 -11.92 12.77 -12.25
C PHE A 392 -13.12 12.27 -13.04
N THR A 393 -14.05 13.16 -13.32
CA THR A 393 -15.31 12.82 -13.98
C THR A 393 -15.25 13.18 -15.46
N ASP A 394 -15.54 12.21 -16.32
CA ASP A 394 -15.81 12.44 -17.74
C ASP A 394 -17.26 12.11 -18.07
N LYS A 395 -18.06 13.17 -18.26
CA LYS A 395 -19.48 13.05 -18.60
C LYS A 395 -19.73 12.47 -20.00
N THR A 396 -18.73 12.46 -20.88
CA THR A 396 -18.88 11.97 -22.26
C THR A 396 -18.77 10.46 -22.35
N THR A 397 -17.84 9.85 -21.61
CA THR A 397 -17.65 8.40 -21.57
C THR A 397 -18.34 7.75 -20.36
N GLY A 398 -18.72 8.53 -19.35
CA GLY A 398 -19.19 8.02 -18.06
C GLY A 398 -18.07 7.52 -17.15
N ALA A 399 -16.80 7.72 -17.53
CA ALA A 399 -15.65 7.35 -16.72
C ALA A 399 -15.52 8.29 -15.51
N ASN A 400 -15.46 7.67 -14.33
CA ASN A 400 -15.08 8.31 -13.08
C ASN A 400 -13.77 7.66 -12.63
N VAL A 401 -12.67 8.38 -12.84
CA VAL A 401 -11.33 7.86 -12.59
C VAL A 401 -10.96 8.12 -11.13
N ALA A 402 -10.45 7.10 -10.43
CA ALA A 402 -9.71 7.27 -9.19
C ALA A 402 -8.24 7.61 -9.50
N PRO A 403 -7.76 8.86 -9.27
CA PRO A 403 -6.38 9.27 -9.54
C PRO A 403 -5.47 8.92 -8.36
N VAL A 404 -5.06 7.66 -8.28
CA VAL A 404 -4.23 7.15 -7.19
C VAL A 404 -2.76 7.49 -7.45
N ILE A 405 -2.13 8.20 -6.52
CA ILE A 405 -0.73 8.64 -6.66
C ILE A 405 0.19 7.73 -5.84
N CYS A 406 0.95 6.90 -6.55
CA CYS A 406 2.09 6.17 -6.02
C CYS A 406 1.74 5.36 -4.75
N TYR A 407 2.34 5.74 -3.62
CA TYR A 407 2.21 5.11 -2.30
C TYR A 407 0.76 4.97 -1.83
N GLU A 408 -0.19 5.77 -2.33
CA GLU A 408 -1.61 5.61 -2.02
C GLU A 408 -2.18 4.23 -2.39
N SER A 409 -1.64 3.60 -3.44
CA SER A 409 -2.13 2.34 -3.97
C SER A 409 -2.01 1.17 -2.97
N ILE A 410 -1.09 1.27 -2.00
CA ILE A 410 -0.88 0.22 -1.01
C ILE A 410 -1.90 0.27 0.13
N TYR A 411 -2.69 1.34 0.24
CA TYR A 411 -3.72 1.52 1.26
C TYR A 411 -5.08 1.00 0.77
N SER A 412 -5.47 -0.20 1.19
CA SER A 412 -6.70 -0.89 0.75
C SER A 412 -7.97 -0.06 0.92
N ASN A 413 -8.32 0.28 2.16
CA ASN A 413 -9.54 1.05 2.43
C ASN A 413 -9.45 2.48 1.85
N TYR A 414 -8.25 3.03 1.72
CA TYR A 414 -8.05 4.35 1.13
C TYR A 414 -8.47 4.40 -0.34
N VAL A 415 -7.97 3.46 -1.16
CA VAL A 415 -8.32 3.36 -2.59
C VAL A 415 -9.82 3.04 -2.77
N THR A 416 -10.37 2.26 -1.86
CA THR A 416 -11.78 1.88 -1.87
C THR A 416 -12.72 3.08 -1.67
N GLU A 417 -12.27 4.14 -0.99
CA GLU A 417 -13.08 5.34 -0.79
C GLU A 417 -13.34 6.12 -2.08
N TYR A 418 -12.47 6.05 -3.11
CA TYR A 418 -12.79 6.61 -4.43
C TYR A 418 -13.99 5.91 -5.06
N VAL A 419 -14.14 4.60 -4.87
CA VAL A 419 -15.28 3.82 -5.39
C VAL A 419 -16.58 4.24 -4.69
N ARG A 420 -16.51 4.57 -3.38
CA ARG A 420 -17.66 5.18 -2.67
C ARG A 420 -17.98 6.59 -3.14
N LYS A 421 -17.03 7.26 -3.80
CA LYS A 421 -17.21 8.52 -4.53
C LYS A 421 -17.52 8.29 -6.02
N ASN A 422 -18.00 7.10 -6.37
CA ASN A 422 -18.42 6.67 -7.70
C ASN A 422 -17.30 6.45 -8.73
N ALA A 423 -16.05 6.26 -8.31
CA ALA A 423 -15.01 5.80 -9.23
C ALA A 423 -15.36 4.41 -9.80
N ASN A 424 -15.25 4.28 -11.12
CA ASN A 424 -15.54 3.06 -11.88
C ASN A 424 -14.35 2.58 -12.72
N ILE A 425 -13.20 3.23 -12.57
CA ILE A 425 -11.89 2.81 -13.07
C ILE A 425 -10.77 3.44 -12.21
N ILE A 426 -9.60 2.81 -12.12
CA ILE A 426 -8.48 3.32 -11.32
C ILE A 426 -7.29 3.65 -12.22
N PHE A 427 -6.76 4.87 -12.12
CA PHE A 427 -5.47 5.22 -12.72
C PHE A 427 -4.43 5.40 -11.62
N ILE A 428 -3.35 4.63 -11.70
CA ILE A 428 -2.21 4.75 -10.79
C ILE A 428 -1.09 5.47 -11.52
N ILE A 429 -0.69 6.63 -11.01
CA ILE A 429 0.48 7.37 -11.51
C ILE A 429 1.59 7.32 -10.46
N THR A 430 2.82 7.00 -10.87
CA THR A 430 3.89 6.71 -9.90
C THR A 430 5.28 6.87 -10.48
N ASN A 431 6.28 6.97 -9.59
CA ASN A 431 7.69 6.95 -9.91
C ASN A 431 8.41 5.87 -9.09
N ASP A 432 8.62 4.68 -9.67
CA ASP A 432 9.29 3.56 -9.00
C ASP A 432 10.81 3.51 -9.24
N GLY A 433 11.41 4.59 -9.73
CA GLY A 433 12.86 4.65 -9.94
C GLY A 433 13.67 4.81 -8.64
N TRP A 434 13.05 5.24 -7.55
CA TRP A 434 13.69 5.55 -6.26
C TRP A 434 14.35 4.38 -5.53
N TRP A 435 14.07 3.15 -5.95
CA TRP A 435 14.61 1.94 -5.32
C TRP A 435 15.31 1.03 -6.32
N ASP A 436 15.75 1.58 -7.47
CA ASP A 436 16.48 0.87 -8.51
C ASP A 436 15.77 -0.42 -8.98
N ASN A 437 16.46 -1.28 -9.73
CA ASN A 437 15.97 -2.57 -10.19
C ASN A 437 15.97 -3.62 -9.07
N THR A 438 15.14 -3.38 -8.05
CA THR A 438 15.00 -4.24 -6.86
C THR A 438 13.58 -4.81 -6.75
N PRO A 439 13.30 -5.73 -5.81
CA PRO A 439 11.94 -6.23 -5.60
C PRO A 439 10.89 -5.16 -5.23
N GLY A 440 11.29 -3.95 -4.81
CA GLY A 440 10.39 -2.89 -4.37
C GLY A 440 9.37 -2.46 -5.42
N HIS A 441 9.81 -2.16 -6.65
CA HIS A 441 8.89 -1.76 -7.73
C HIS A 441 7.94 -2.90 -8.14
N VAL A 442 8.39 -4.16 -8.06
CA VAL A 442 7.57 -5.33 -8.35
C VAL A 442 6.51 -5.53 -7.25
N GLN A 443 6.91 -5.42 -5.98
CA GLN A 443 6.01 -5.47 -4.83
C GLN A 443 4.94 -4.37 -4.91
N HIS A 444 5.34 -3.14 -5.24
CA HIS A 444 4.44 -2.00 -5.39
C HIS A 444 3.40 -2.23 -6.50
N LEU A 445 3.83 -2.68 -7.67
CA LEU A 445 2.93 -3.10 -8.76
C LEU A 445 1.96 -4.18 -8.28
N TYR A 446 2.45 -5.18 -7.56
CA TYR A 446 1.62 -6.34 -7.20
C TYR A 446 0.54 -5.96 -6.18
N TYR A 447 0.79 -5.01 -5.29
CA TYR A 447 -0.26 -4.50 -4.39
C TYR A 447 -1.41 -3.83 -5.13
N ALA A 448 -1.16 -3.20 -6.28
CA ALA A 448 -2.24 -2.69 -7.12
C ALA A 448 -3.18 -3.80 -7.61
N ARG A 449 -2.68 -5.04 -7.80
CA ARG A 449 -3.52 -6.19 -8.16
C ARG A 449 -4.58 -6.49 -7.11
N LEU A 450 -4.26 -6.30 -5.84
CA LEU A 450 -5.24 -6.47 -4.75
C LEU A 450 -6.32 -5.39 -4.80
N ARG A 451 -5.97 -4.14 -5.13
CA ARG A 451 -6.94 -3.05 -5.30
C ARG A 451 -7.96 -3.33 -6.40
N ALA A 452 -7.50 -3.95 -7.49
CA ALA A 452 -8.36 -4.38 -8.59
C ALA A 452 -9.38 -5.43 -8.12
N ILE A 453 -8.96 -6.43 -7.36
CA ILE A 453 -9.84 -7.50 -6.84
C ILE A 453 -10.83 -6.98 -5.81
N GLU A 454 -10.33 -6.17 -4.86
CA GLU A 454 -11.13 -5.58 -3.78
C GLU A 454 -12.31 -4.78 -4.31
N ASN A 455 -12.12 -4.08 -5.44
CA ASN A 455 -13.11 -3.18 -6.02
C ASN A 455 -13.74 -3.68 -7.33
N ARG A 456 -13.24 -4.77 -7.90
CA ARG A 456 -13.59 -5.25 -9.25
C ARG A 456 -13.48 -4.17 -10.32
N LEU A 457 -12.42 -3.37 -10.26
CA LEU A 457 -12.13 -2.34 -11.24
C LEU A 457 -10.86 -2.68 -12.01
N GLN A 458 -10.82 -2.28 -13.28
CA GLN A 458 -9.59 -2.33 -14.07
C GLN A 458 -8.69 -1.14 -13.72
N ILE A 459 -7.37 -1.35 -13.88
CA ILE A 459 -6.36 -0.36 -13.53
C ILE A 459 -5.49 -0.04 -14.75
N ALA A 460 -5.30 1.25 -15.03
CA ALA A 460 -4.20 1.72 -15.86
C ALA A 460 -3.08 2.25 -14.96
N ARG A 461 -1.88 1.68 -15.05
CA ARG A 461 -0.73 2.07 -14.22
C ARG A 461 0.37 2.69 -15.08
N SER A 462 0.66 3.97 -14.88
CA SER A 462 1.76 4.71 -15.52
C SER A 462 2.89 4.94 -14.51
N ALA A 463 4.03 4.27 -14.74
CA ALA A 463 5.27 4.49 -14.01
C ALA A 463 6.19 5.40 -14.81
N ASN A 464 6.87 6.36 -14.16
CA ASN A 464 7.93 7.13 -14.82
C ASN A 464 9.09 6.21 -15.22
N THR A 465 9.64 5.58 -14.18
CA THR A 465 10.54 4.44 -14.25
C THR A 465 9.92 3.36 -13.38
N GLY A 466 9.91 2.11 -13.83
CA GLY A 466 9.18 1.03 -13.18
C GLY A 466 8.51 0.12 -14.20
N ILE A 467 7.40 -0.49 -13.78
CA ILE A 467 6.56 -1.30 -14.65
C ILE A 467 5.22 -0.57 -14.83
N SER A 468 4.99 -0.08 -16.05
CA SER A 468 3.70 0.37 -16.52
C SER A 468 2.92 -0.81 -17.09
N CYS A 469 1.61 -0.85 -16.87
CA CYS A 469 0.79 -1.98 -17.30
C CYS A 469 -0.71 -1.66 -17.20
N PHE A 470 -1.52 -2.62 -17.63
CA PHE A 470 -2.94 -2.69 -17.29
C PHE A 470 -3.21 -3.88 -16.36
N ILE A 471 -4.11 -3.71 -15.39
CA ILE A 471 -4.53 -4.78 -14.48
C ILE A 471 -6.04 -5.01 -14.63
N ASP A 472 -6.46 -6.25 -14.83
CA ASP A 472 -7.88 -6.59 -14.92
C ASP A 472 -8.56 -6.68 -13.53
N GLU A 473 -9.88 -6.82 -13.52
CA GLU A 473 -10.70 -6.91 -12.31
C GLU A 473 -10.43 -8.16 -11.44
N PHE A 474 -9.64 -9.12 -11.93
CA PHE A 474 -9.21 -10.31 -11.21
C PHE A 474 -7.77 -10.19 -10.68
N GLY A 475 -7.11 -9.06 -10.97
CA GLY A 475 -5.74 -8.78 -10.57
C GLY A 475 -4.70 -9.37 -11.52
N ASN A 476 -5.04 -9.73 -12.76
CA ASN A 476 -4.07 -10.17 -13.76
C ASN A 476 -3.40 -8.96 -14.40
N VAL A 477 -2.07 -8.99 -14.47
CA VAL A 477 -1.27 -7.96 -15.14
C VAL A 477 -1.19 -8.27 -16.62
N THR A 478 -1.43 -7.25 -17.46
CA THR A 478 -1.40 -7.35 -18.91
C THR A 478 -0.60 -6.19 -19.51
N GLU A 479 0.12 -6.46 -20.61
CA GLU A 479 1.04 -5.52 -21.26
C GLU A 479 2.05 -4.86 -20.29
N PRO A 480 2.74 -5.62 -19.41
CA PRO A 480 3.76 -5.02 -18.57
C PRO A 480 4.93 -4.53 -19.42
N THR A 481 5.30 -3.27 -19.24
CA THR A 481 6.55 -2.72 -19.77
C THR A 481 7.74 -3.26 -18.97
N LYS A 482 8.95 -3.08 -19.52
CA LYS A 482 10.17 -3.42 -18.79
C LYS A 482 10.62 -2.27 -17.89
N TYR A 483 11.33 -2.61 -16.83
CA TYR A 483 12.00 -1.64 -15.97
C TYR A 483 13.08 -0.89 -16.76
N TRP A 484 13.18 0.43 -16.53
CA TRP A 484 14.21 1.31 -17.12
C TRP A 484 14.21 1.39 -18.67
N GLU A 485 13.07 1.19 -19.32
CA GLU A 485 12.89 1.39 -20.76
C GLU A 485 11.78 2.41 -21.05
N ASP A 486 11.90 3.18 -22.13
CA ASP A 486 10.80 4.03 -22.61
C ASP A 486 9.74 3.17 -23.31
N ALA A 487 8.46 3.39 -23.01
CA ALA A 487 7.39 2.57 -23.55
C ALA A 487 6.07 3.31 -23.63
N VAL A 488 5.25 2.90 -24.60
CA VAL A 488 3.86 3.34 -24.74
C VAL A 488 2.99 2.11 -25.04
N ILE A 489 2.02 1.84 -24.18
CA ILE A 489 1.07 0.73 -24.31
C ILE A 489 -0.35 1.31 -24.45
N LYS A 490 -1.22 0.60 -25.18
CA LYS A 490 -2.59 1.05 -25.47
C LYS A 490 -3.54 -0.11 -25.32
N LYS A 491 -4.58 0.06 -24.51
CA LYS A 491 -5.60 -0.96 -24.29
C LYS A 491 -6.97 -0.36 -24.05
N THR A 492 -8.00 -1.09 -24.47
CA THR A 492 -9.38 -0.80 -24.09
C THR A 492 -9.65 -1.33 -22.68
N LEU A 493 -10.11 -0.47 -21.79
CA LEU A 493 -10.54 -0.80 -20.44
C LEU A 493 -12.05 -0.67 -20.32
N TYR A 494 -12.63 -1.43 -19.40
CA TYR A 494 -14.08 -1.51 -19.22
C TYR A 494 -14.46 -0.88 -17.88
N LEU A 495 -15.47 -0.02 -17.92
CA LEU A 495 -15.99 0.66 -16.73
C LEU A 495 -16.87 -0.29 -15.94
N ASN A 496 -16.76 -0.24 -14.61
CA ASN A 496 -17.61 -1.03 -13.73
C ASN A 496 -18.21 -0.18 -12.60
N ASN A 497 -19.53 -0.10 -12.58
CA ASN A 497 -20.29 0.62 -11.56
C ASN A 497 -20.82 -0.31 -10.45
N ASP A 498 -20.55 -1.62 -10.51
CA ASP A 498 -20.93 -2.56 -9.46
C ASP A 498 -19.99 -2.47 -8.26
N HIS A 499 -20.56 -2.24 -7.08
CA HIS A 499 -19.77 -2.17 -5.86
C HIS A 499 -19.69 -3.55 -5.20
N THR A 500 -18.47 -3.99 -4.89
CA THR A 500 -18.24 -5.19 -4.07
C THR A 500 -18.74 -4.98 -2.64
N PHE A 501 -18.82 -6.05 -1.86
CA PHE A 501 -19.16 -5.93 -0.44
C PHE A 501 -18.10 -5.08 0.30
N PHE A 502 -16.82 -5.30 -0.01
CA PHE A 502 -15.73 -4.50 0.54
C PHE A 502 -15.82 -3.02 0.12
N SER A 503 -16.17 -2.74 -1.14
CA SER A 503 -16.36 -1.35 -1.59
C SER A 503 -17.48 -0.64 -0.84
N LYS A 504 -18.57 -1.34 -0.53
CA LYS A 504 -19.71 -0.78 0.21
C LYS A 504 -19.39 -0.51 1.69
N PHE A 505 -18.82 -1.50 2.39
CA PHE A 505 -18.72 -1.45 3.85
C PHE A 505 -17.31 -1.18 4.39
N GLY A 506 -16.29 -1.33 3.56
CA GLY A 506 -14.90 -1.18 3.94
C GLY A 506 -14.38 -2.32 4.79
N ASP A 507 -13.31 -2.03 5.51
CA ASP A 507 -12.56 -3.03 6.25
C ASP A 507 -13.16 -3.30 7.64
N ILE A 508 -14.34 -3.95 7.65
CA ILE A 508 -15.06 -4.30 8.89
C ILE A 508 -14.18 -5.15 9.83
N ILE A 509 -13.37 -6.06 9.28
CA ILE A 509 -12.48 -6.92 10.07
C ILE A 509 -11.44 -6.06 10.78
N ALA A 510 -10.84 -5.08 10.10
CA ALA A 510 -9.89 -4.16 10.70
C ALA A 510 -10.54 -3.29 11.78
N TYR A 511 -11.71 -2.69 11.50
CA TYR A 511 -12.43 -1.85 12.47
C TYR A 511 -12.80 -2.63 13.74
N PHE A 512 -13.37 -3.83 13.58
CA PHE A 512 -13.74 -4.67 14.72
C PHE A 512 -12.52 -5.13 15.51
N SER A 513 -11.42 -5.46 14.83
CA SER A 513 -10.17 -5.89 15.47
C SER A 513 -9.49 -4.74 16.22
N ALA A 514 -9.49 -3.53 15.67
CA ALA A 514 -8.98 -2.34 16.33
C ALA A 514 -9.78 -2.04 17.61
N PHE A 515 -11.11 -2.04 17.52
CA PHE A 515 -11.98 -1.88 18.69
C PHE A 515 -11.73 -2.98 19.75
N SER A 516 -11.69 -4.24 19.32
CA SER A 516 -11.41 -5.39 20.20
C SER A 516 -10.03 -5.30 20.86
N SER A 517 -9.01 -4.79 20.14
CA SER A 517 -7.66 -4.60 20.68
C SER A 517 -7.65 -3.64 21.86
N VAL A 518 -8.35 -2.51 21.72
CA VAL A 518 -8.47 -1.52 22.81
C VAL A 518 -9.13 -2.17 24.03
N LEU A 519 -10.24 -2.88 23.84
CA LEU A 519 -10.93 -3.57 24.94
C LEU A 519 -10.04 -4.62 25.62
N LEU A 520 -9.27 -5.40 24.85
CA LEU A 520 -8.36 -6.42 25.40
C LEU A 520 -7.23 -5.80 26.22
N ILE A 521 -6.68 -4.66 25.76
CA ILE A 521 -5.64 -3.92 26.49
C ILE A 521 -6.22 -3.37 27.80
N LEU A 522 -7.40 -2.74 27.76
CA LEU A 522 -8.08 -2.21 28.96
C LEU A 522 -8.44 -3.33 29.95
N PHE A 523 -9.01 -4.44 29.46
CA PHE A 523 -9.35 -5.60 30.28
C PHE A 523 -8.10 -6.19 30.95
N SER A 524 -6.98 -6.26 30.22
CA SER A 524 -5.71 -6.69 30.78
C SER A 524 -5.25 -5.79 31.92
N VAL A 525 -5.35 -4.46 31.76
CA VAL A 525 -5.03 -3.50 32.83
C VAL A 525 -5.92 -3.71 34.03
N PHE A 526 -7.23 -3.91 33.85
CA PHE A 526 -8.16 -4.22 34.94
C PHE A 526 -7.79 -5.51 35.70
N LEU A 527 -7.43 -6.59 34.98
CA LEU A 527 -6.96 -7.83 35.60
C LEU A 527 -5.68 -7.67 36.44
N ARG A 528 -4.93 -6.57 36.29
CA ARG A 528 -3.77 -6.27 37.16
C ARG A 528 -4.21 -5.88 38.58
N PHE A 529 -5.37 -5.24 38.72
CA PHE A 529 -5.88 -4.72 39.99
C PHE A 529 -6.71 -5.74 40.76
N LYS A 530 -7.19 -6.80 40.11
CA LYS A 530 -7.98 -7.87 40.73
C LYS A 530 -7.12 -8.91 41.45
N LYS A 531 -6.00 -8.47 42.04
CA LYS A 531 -5.05 -9.33 42.74
C LYS A 531 -5.48 -9.60 44.17
#